data_AF-A0A7F5R631-F1
#
_entry.id   AF-A0A7F5R631-F1
#
_cell.length_a   1.000
_cell.length_b   1.000
_cell.length_c   1.000
_cell.angle_alpha   90.00
_cell.angle_beta   90.00
_cell.angle_gamma   90.00
#
_symmetry.space_group_name_H-M   'P 1'
#
loop_
_entity.id
_entity.type
_entity.pdbx_description
1 polymer ?
#
loop_
_entity_poly.entity_id
_entity_poly.type
_entity_poly.pdbx_seq_one_letter_code
_entity_poly.pdbx_strand_id
1 'polypeptide(L)'
;MSGKEVVTLQFGHYSNFVGAHLWNLNDLSFDYSSNQPSKINHDVLYREGLTNDGHTTFTPRALLVDLKGSLKYLSKDGSLYSERPAPEKVDIHWDKSRIEIKKDFEQSGSKFIQEIEKGNGNKVLNKKQNLEQTVNVWSDFLYTRYHPRTVNIINEYKHEDVNKEFDVYPLGVNLWNNSEFSEEFSDKIRNYIEECDNFQGFHVILDAVDAFSGLSTSCIEHVRDEYEKKSVMAIPLIPSYYKDYNITSTDQNYKSITKDSVRVLNIALCFNDLAENASIFVPLCTGLTGWRQPGESIPFNNLHYDSRLWYHSSAILASAIDTFTLKHRLRSYNFSLNDLCADLSSFGRRAVASSLCLPFSFNKDATLLECLDNWDGPLSKSITPNCKIGSNRMMQYWFLRGIAENRLKHSQNQQNLPAFKCNTVQEMLTYYMACTTYASANNVTVVDKALTVKTPYPDIFNAHVGIDGNIIADMRPEDSVVQSVPVLAGLHSGSEIGNMLESLHTEVSKIRFPRFHRFRESGLETDAYKECLQKLFDLRECYEDNYN
;
A
#
# COMPACT_ATOMS: atom_id res chain seq x y z
N MET A 1 21.89 -17.95 -3.97
CA MET A 1 21.40 -16.74 -4.67
C MET A 1 21.67 -15.59 -3.72
N SER A 2 22.29 -14.48 -4.12
CA SER A 2 22.44 -13.36 -3.20
C SER A 2 21.07 -12.73 -2.97
N GLY A 3 20.56 -12.79 -1.74
CA GLY A 3 19.29 -12.19 -1.37
C GLY A 3 19.20 -10.71 -1.73
N LYS A 4 17.99 -10.19 -1.86
CA LYS A 4 17.70 -8.75 -2.03
C LYS A 4 16.52 -8.42 -1.12
N GLU A 5 16.54 -8.95 0.09
CA GLU A 5 15.36 -9.01 0.95
C GLU A 5 14.97 -7.63 1.46
N VAL A 6 13.66 -7.43 1.54
CA VAL A 6 13.02 -6.24 2.07
C VAL A 6 12.06 -6.66 3.18
N VAL A 7 12.12 -5.95 4.30
CA VAL A 7 11.18 -6.14 5.42
C VAL A 7 10.08 -5.09 5.30
N THR A 8 8.82 -5.52 5.38
CA THR A 8 7.67 -4.63 5.31
C THR A 8 7.11 -4.35 6.70
N LEU A 9 7.01 -3.09 7.08
CA LEU A 9 6.36 -2.65 8.32
C LEU A 9 5.00 -2.03 7.98
N GLN A 10 3.93 -2.42 8.68
CA GLN A 10 2.56 -1.95 8.45
C GLN A 10 1.99 -1.34 9.74
N PHE A 11 1.54 -0.09 9.69
CA PHE A 11 1.03 0.62 10.85
C PHE A 11 -0.34 1.20 10.59
N GLY A 12 -1.36 0.66 11.25
CA GLY A 12 -2.71 1.18 11.16
C GLY A 12 -3.69 0.27 10.44
N HIS A 13 -4.96 0.59 10.60
CA HIS A 13 -6.02 -0.30 10.16
C HIS A 13 -6.20 -0.28 8.64
N TYR A 14 -6.16 0.90 8.02
CA TYR A 14 -6.31 1.00 6.56
C TYR A 14 -5.07 0.51 5.83
N SER A 15 -3.87 0.72 6.39
CA SER A 15 -2.63 0.13 5.91
C SER A 15 -2.62 -1.39 5.98
N ASN A 16 -3.24 -1.98 7.01
CA ASN A 16 -3.43 -3.43 7.08
C ASN A 16 -4.46 -3.95 6.05
N PHE A 17 -5.47 -3.16 5.67
CA PHE A 17 -6.35 -3.47 4.52
C PHE A 17 -5.55 -3.53 3.21
N VAL A 18 -4.73 -2.51 2.95
CA VAL A 18 -3.83 -2.48 1.78
C VAL A 18 -2.82 -3.64 1.84
N GLY A 19 -2.26 -3.89 3.02
CA GLY A 19 -1.35 -4.99 3.29
C GLY A 19 -1.96 -6.35 2.98
N ALA A 20 -3.16 -6.64 3.48
CA ALA A 20 -3.85 -7.90 3.22
C ALA A 20 -4.06 -8.13 1.72
N HIS A 21 -4.47 -7.11 0.95
CA HIS A 21 -4.55 -7.24 -0.50
C HIS A 21 -3.18 -7.44 -1.15
N LEU A 22 -2.15 -6.70 -0.73
CA LEU A 22 -0.81 -6.81 -1.28
C LEU A 22 -0.26 -8.22 -1.09
N TRP A 23 -0.43 -8.81 0.10
CA TRP A 23 0.02 -10.17 0.38
C TRP A 23 -0.78 -11.19 -0.42
N ASN A 24 -2.10 -11.05 -0.48
CA ASN A 24 -2.95 -11.93 -1.30
C ASN A 24 -2.58 -11.90 -2.78
N LEU A 25 -2.31 -10.71 -3.34
CA LEU A 25 -1.84 -10.55 -4.72
C LEU A 25 -0.52 -11.28 -4.96
N ASN A 26 0.42 -11.16 -4.02
CA ASN A 26 1.71 -11.84 -4.11
C ASN A 26 1.58 -13.35 -3.96
N ASP A 27 0.82 -13.84 -2.98
CA ASP A 27 0.64 -15.28 -2.72
C ASP A 27 -0.06 -15.96 -3.91
N LEU A 28 -1.14 -15.36 -4.43
CA LEU A 28 -1.83 -15.87 -5.62
C LEU A 28 -0.99 -15.80 -6.90
N SER A 29 0.14 -15.09 -6.87
CA SER A 29 1.08 -15.02 -7.98
C SER A 29 2.19 -16.07 -7.92
N PHE A 30 2.29 -16.89 -6.87
CA PHE A 30 3.22 -18.02 -6.86
C PHE A 30 2.85 -19.01 -7.98
N ASP A 31 3.86 -19.42 -8.75
CA ASP A 31 3.71 -20.47 -9.75
C ASP A 31 4.40 -21.74 -9.25
N TYR A 32 3.58 -22.71 -8.82
CA TYR A 32 4.04 -24.02 -8.36
C TYR A 32 4.09 -25.06 -9.50
N SER A 33 3.69 -24.69 -10.71
CA SER A 33 3.42 -25.61 -11.81
C SER A 33 4.51 -25.64 -12.89
N SER A 34 5.32 -24.60 -12.98
CA SER A 34 6.36 -24.49 -14.01
C SER A 34 7.73 -24.93 -13.49
N ASN A 35 8.48 -25.63 -14.35
CA ASN A 35 9.88 -25.99 -14.09
C ASN A 35 10.85 -24.81 -14.26
N GLN A 36 10.34 -23.62 -14.63
CA GLN A 36 11.15 -22.41 -14.83
C GLN A 36 10.90 -21.44 -13.68
N PRO A 37 11.95 -20.82 -13.12
CA PRO A 37 11.76 -19.85 -12.06
C PRO A 37 11.00 -18.63 -12.58
N SER A 38 10.03 -18.16 -11.78
CA SER A 38 9.34 -16.89 -12.03
C SER A 38 10.34 -15.74 -12.23
N LYS A 39 10.05 -14.85 -13.19
CA LYS A 39 10.83 -13.61 -13.40
C LYS A 39 10.81 -12.72 -12.15
N ILE A 40 9.70 -12.74 -11.41
CA ILE A 40 9.56 -12.07 -10.13
C ILE A 40 10.20 -12.95 -9.05
N ASN A 41 11.15 -12.37 -8.31
CA ASN A 41 11.77 -13.01 -7.18
C ASN A 41 10.91 -12.82 -5.93
N HIS A 42 10.13 -13.84 -5.57
CA HIS A 42 9.29 -13.79 -4.38
C HIS A 42 10.10 -13.78 -3.07
N ASP A 43 11.33 -14.30 -3.07
CA ASP A 43 12.24 -14.37 -1.92
C ASP A 43 12.62 -12.96 -1.38
N VAL A 44 12.41 -11.92 -2.19
CA VAL A 44 12.62 -10.53 -1.78
C VAL A 44 11.65 -10.13 -0.68
N LEU A 45 10.39 -10.55 -0.75
CA LEU A 45 9.36 -10.18 0.24
C LEU A 45 8.92 -11.36 1.10
N TYR A 46 9.22 -12.60 0.71
CA TYR A 46 8.83 -13.80 1.42
C TYR A 46 10.04 -14.49 2.03
N ARG A 47 9.80 -15.19 3.13
CA ARG A 47 10.73 -16.15 3.73
C ARG A 47 10.18 -17.55 3.56
N GLU A 48 11.09 -18.49 3.34
CA GLU A 48 10.80 -19.91 3.48
C GLU A 48 10.92 -20.30 4.96
N GLY A 49 10.00 -21.14 5.44
CA GLY A 49 10.02 -21.70 6.78
C GLY A 49 9.43 -23.11 6.78
N LEU A 50 9.58 -23.82 7.91
CA LEU A 50 9.01 -25.14 8.10
C LEU A 50 7.94 -25.08 9.19
N THR A 51 6.82 -25.75 8.94
CA THR A 51 5.81 -26.04 9.98
C THR A 51 6.33 -27.06 10.98
N ASN A 52 5.62 -27.24 12.10
CA ASN A 52 5.92 -28.29 13.08
C ASN A 52 5.94 -29.70 12.46
N ASP A 53 5.14 -29.91 11.41
CA ASP A 53 5.06 -31.17 10.66
C ASP A 53 6.18 -31.30 9.60
N GLY A 54 7.10 -30.33 9.51
CA GLY A 54 8.20 -30.32 8.55
C GLY A 54 7.79 -29.93 7.12
N HIS A 55 6.56 -29.45 6.89
CA HIS A 55 6.15 -28.94 5.59
C HIS A 55 6.69 -27.53 5.35
N THR A 56 7.25 -27.30 4.16
CA THR A 56 7.67 -25.98 3.68
C THR A 56 6.49 -25.02 3.59
N THR A 57 6.69 -23.82 4.10
CA THR A 57 5.74 -22.71 4.06
C THR A 57 6.44 -21.44 3.63
N PHE A 58 5.72 -20.57 2.94
CA PHE A 58 6.19 -19.25 2.57
C PHE A 58 5.35 -18.21 3.31
N THR A 59 6.01 -17.30 4.02
CA THR A 59 5.34 -16.22 4.73
C THR A 59 5.95 -14.88 4.36
N PRO A 60 5.16 -13.79 4.32
CA PRO A 60 5.72 -12.46 4.15
C PRO A 60 6.75 -12.11 5.23
N ARG A 61 7.81 -11.39 4.84
CA ARG A 61 8.75 -10.71 5.76
C ARG A 61 8.09 -9.42 6.26
N ALA A 62 7.06 -9.59 7.07
CA ALA A 62 6.19 -8.50 7.47
C ALA A 62 5.97 -8.44 8.98
N LEU A 63 5.96 -7.22 9.51
CA LEU A 63 5.42 -6.87 10.82
C LEU A 63 4.28 -5.88 10.60
N LEU A 64 3.15 -6.14 11.24
CA LEU A 64 2.01 -5.26 11.23
C LEU A 64 1.60 -4.89 12.65
N VAL A 65 1.08 -3.68 12.81
CA VAL A 65 0.58 -3.12 14.06
C VAL A 65 -0.86 -2.65 13.87
N ASP A 66 -1.74 -3.06 14.79
CA ASP A 66 -3.14 -2.61 14.83
C ASP A 66 -3.64 -2.56 16.29
N LEU A 67 -4.84 -2.02 16.50
CA LEU A 67 -5.46 -1.90 17.81
C LEU A 67 -6.22 -3.19 18.19
N LYS A 68 -6.45 -3.36 19.49
CA LYS A 68 -7.31 -4.43 20.00
C LYS A 68 -8.70 -4.38 19.35
N GLY A 69 -9.17 -5.54 18.88
CA GLY A 69 -10.48 -5.68 18.23
C GLY A 69 -10.45 -5.65 16.69
N SER A 70 -9.31 -5.35 16.08
CA SER A 70 -9.12 -5.31 14.62
C SER A 70 -9.09 -6.69 13.94
N LEU A 71 -8.70 -7.76 14.66
CA LEU A 71 -8.48 -9.09 14.08
C LEU A 71 -9.75 -9.92 13.88
N LYS A 72 -10.83 -9.60 14.61
CA LYS A 72 -12.04 -10.44 14.79
C LYS A 72 -11.73 -11.92 15.07
N TYR A 73 -11.55 -12.73 14.03
CA TYR A 73 -11.36 -14.18 14.10
C TYR A 73 -9.88 -14.61 13.99
N LEU A 74 -9.01 -13.79 13.40
CA LEU A 74 -7.60 -14.15 13.20
C LEU A 74 -6.89 -14.19 14.55
N SER A 75 -6.24 -15.31 14.87
CA SER A 75 -5.41 -15.41 16.08
C SER A 75 -4.23 -14.45 16.01
N LYS A 76 -3.81 -13.91 17.16
CA LYS A 76 -2.57 -13.11 17.25
C LYS A 76 -1.35 -13.91 16.77
N ASP A 77 -1.35 -15.22 17.00
CA ASP A 77 -0.28 -16.14 16.58
C ASP A 77 -0.40 -16.60 15.12
N GLY A 78 -1.37 -16.08 14.36
CA GLY A 78 -1.69 -16.56 13.01
C GLY A 78 -2.29 -17.97 13.01
N SER A 79 -2.30 -18.62 11.84
CA SER A 79 -2.88 -19.95 11.62
C SER A 79 -1.86 -21.03 11.22
N LEU A 80 -0.57 -20.69 11.19
CA LEU A 80 0.49 -21.58 10.65
C LEU A 80 0.90 -22.71 11.58
N TYR A 81 1.09 -22.41 12.86
CA TYR A 81 1.49 -23.40 13.86
C TYR A 81 0.24 -23.72 14.67
N SER A 82 -0.53 -24.68 14.18
CA SER A 82 -1.73 -25.19 14.83
C SER A 82 -1.34 -26.01 16.05
N GLU A 83 -1.01 -25.31 17.14
CA GLU A 83 -1.12 -25.82 18.51
C GLU A 83 -1.09 -24.60 19.43
N ARG A 84 -2.28 -24.08 19.80
CA ARG A 84 -2.38 -23.42 21.11
C ARG A 84 -2.01 -24.52 22.11
N PRO A 85 -0.98 -24.34 22.97
CA PRO A 85 -0.94 -25.13 24.18
C PRO A 85 -2.32 -24.95 24.82
N ALA A 86 -3.01 -26.05 25.14
CA ALA A 86 -4.20 -25.94 25.97
C ALA A 86 -3.79 -25.04 27.15
N PRO A 87 -4.55 -23.96 27.46
CA PRO A 87 -4.16 -23.04 28.50
C PRO A 87 -3.79 -23.90 29.70
N GLU A 88 -2.55 -23.78 30.18
CA GLU A 88 -2.13 -24.47 31.38
C GLU A 88 -3.26 -24.26 32.38
N LYS A 89 -3.77 -25.35 32.96
CA LYS A 89 -4.72 -25.22 34.06
C LYS A 89 -3.97 -24.50 35.17
N VAL A 90 -3.99 -23.17 35.14
CA VAL A 90 -3.54 -22.35 36.24
C VAL A 90 -4.45 -22.77 37.38
N ASP A 91 -3.90 -23.44 38.37
CA ASP A 91 -4.64 -23.81 39.57
C ASP A 91 -4.85 -22.52 40.35
N ILE A 92 -5.90 -21.79 39.98
CA ILE A 92 -6.23 -20.50 40.57
C ILE A 92 -6.78 -20.79 41.97
N HIS A 93 -5.94 -20.62 42.98
CA HIS A 93 -6.29 -20.73 44.41
C HIS A 93 -7.19 -19.59 44.93
N TRP A 94 -7.60 -18.66 44.07
CA TRP A 94 -8.48 -17.55 44.41
C TRP A 94 -9.96 -17.97 44.32
N ASP A 95 -10.81 -17.38 45.17
CA ASP A 95 -12.24 -17.66 45.23
C ASP A 95 -12.92 -17.43 43.87
N LYS A 96 -13.32 -18.54 43.23
CA LYS A 96 -13.91 -18.58 41.88
C LYS A 96 -15.17 -17.72 41.75
N SER A 97 -15.79 -17.33 42.87
CA SER A 97 -16.96 -16.45 42.91
C SER A 97 -16.65 -14.97 42.59
N ARG A 98 -15.38 -14.57 42.55
CA ARG A 98 -14.94 -13.17 42.32
C ARG A 98 -14.22 -12.95 40.99
N ILE A 99 -14.13 -13.96 40.13
CA ILE A 99 -13.42 -13.90 38.86
C ILE A 99 -14.43 -13.92 37.72
N GLU A 100 -14.55 -12.79 37.01
CA GLU A 100 -15.34 -12.72 35.78
C GLU A 100 -14.46 -13.13 34.60
N ILE A 101 -14.50 -14.41 34.22
CA ILE A 101 -13.83 -14.90 33.00
C ILE A 101 -14.67 -14.44 31.81
N LYS A 102 -14.36 -13.27 31.26
CA LYS A 102 -14.85 -12.88 29.94
C LYS A 102 -14.16 -13.75 28.90
N LYS A 103 -14.83 -14.82 28.45
CA LYS A 103 -14.51 -15.44 27.17
C LYS A 103 -14.69 -14.37 26.11
N ASP A 104 -13.60 -13.89 25.53
CA ASP A 104 -13.68 -13.18 24.26
C ASP A 104 -14.42 -14.13 23.30
N PHE A 105 -15.54 -13.66 22.74
CA PHE A 105 -16.34 -14.44 21.81
C PHE A 105 -15.43 -14.88 20.66
N GLU A 106 -15.15 -16.17 20.53
CA GLU A 106 -14.54 -16.72 19.31
C GLU A 106 -15.55 -16.49 18.17
N GLN A 107 -15.38 -15.36 17.47
CA GLN A 107 -16.16 -15.06 16.28
C GLN A 107 -15.67 -15.99 15.18
N SER A 108 -16.59 -16.79 14.63
CA SER A 108 -16.29 -17.63 13.47
C SER A 108 -15.84 -16.73 12.31
N GLY A 109 -14.77 -17.12 11.61
CA GLY A 109 -14.25 -16.38 10.47
C GLY A 109 -15.30 -16.20 9.37
N SER A 110 -15.02 -15.28 8.43
CA SER A 110 -15.94 -15.04 7.30
C SER A 110 -16.20 -16.35 6.53
N LYS A 111 -17.34 -16.45 5.83
CA LYS A 111 -17.67 -17.66 5.04
C LYS A 111 -16.54 -18.04 4.09
N PHE A 112 -15.88 -17.04 3.50
CA PHE A 112 -14.71 -17.20 2.64
C PHE A 112 -13.57 -17.94 3.37
N ILE A 113 -13.23 -17.51 4.58
CA ILE A 113 -12.16 -18.13 5.38
C ILE A 113 -12.52 -19.57 5.76
N GLN A 114 -13.76 -19.80 6.19
CA GLN A 114 -14.24 -21.14 6.52
C GLN A 114 -14.16 -22.10 5.32
N GLU A 115 -14.40 -21.62 4.10
CA GLU A 115 -14.28 -22.43 2.89
C GLU A 115 -12.82 -22.75 2.54
N ILE A 116 -11.89 -21.82 2.80
CA ILE A 116 -10.44 -22.05 2.65
C ILE A 116 -9.96 -23.11 3.65
N GLU A 117 -10.34 -22.98 4.92
CA GLU A 117 -9.96 -23.92 5.98
C GLU A 117 -10.48 -25.34 5.73
N LYS A 118 -11.64 -25.47 5.07
CA LYS A 118 -12.21 -26.75 4.63
C LYS A 118 -11.51 -27.36 3.40
N GLY A 119 -10.44 -26.77 2.90
CA GLY A 119 -9.69 -27.25 1.73
C GLY A 119 -10.37 -26.96 0.38
N ASN A 120 -11.38 -26.10 0.33
CA ASN A 120 -12.06 -25.73 -0.92
C ASN A 120 -11.42 -24.53 -1.64
N GLY A 121 -10.22 -24.08 -1.24
CA GLY A 121 -9.55 -22.87 -1.75
C GLY A 121 -9.66 -22.66 -3.25
N ASN A 122 -9.22 -23.63 -4.08
CA ASN A 122 -9.28 -23.51 -5.54
C ASN A 122 -10.69 -23.25 -6.11
N LYS A 123 -11.75 -23.75 -5.47
CA LYS A 123 -13.13 -23.47 -5.90
C LYS A 123 -13.57 -22.06 -5.52
N VAL A 124 -13.12 -21.57 -4.37
CA VAL A 124 -13.44 -20.23 -3.83
C VAL A 124 -12.74 -19.15 -4.65
N LEU A 125 -11.46 -19.36 -4.99
CA LEU A 125 -10.63 -18.39 -5.72
C LEU A 125 -11.14 -18.08 -7.14
N ASN A 126 -11.86 -19.03 -7.78
CA ASN A 126 -12.34 -18.89 -9.16
C ASN A 126 -13.85 -18.63 -9.25
N LYS A 127 -14.50 -18.26 -8.13
CA LYS A 127 -15.94 -17.95 -8.08
C LYS A 127 -16.17 -16.57 -7.51
N LYS A 128 -17.21 -15.90 -7.99
CA LYS A 128 -17.67 -14.64 -7.43
C LYS A 128 -18.13 -14.86 -5.98
N GLN A 129 -17.50 -14.14 -5.05
CA GLN A 129 -17.85 -14.11 -3.63
C GLN A 129 -18.40 -12.72 -3.29
N ASN A 130 -19.46 -12.64 -2.49
CA ASN A 130 -20.03 -11.37 -2.04
C ASN A 130 -19.29 -10.88 -0.79
N LEU A 131 -18.02 -10.52 -0.98
CA LEU A 131 -17.14 -10.03 0.09
C LEU A 131 -17.44 -8.57 0.45
N GLU A 132 -18.02 -7.81 -0.49
CA GLU A 132 -18.38 -6.40 -0.36
C GLU A 132 -19.34 -6.13 0.80
N GLN A 133 -20.20 -7.10 1.12
CA GLN A 133 -21.17 -7.01 2.21
C GLN A 133 -20.69 -7.65 3.53
N THR A 134 -19.59 -8.41 3.50
CA THR A 134 -19.15 -9.21 4.66
C THR A 134 -17.84 -8.75 5.26
N VAL A 135 -16.98 -8.10 4.49
CA VAL A 135 -15.72 -7.53 4.95
C VAL A 135 -15.98 -6.30 5.81
N ASN A 136 -15.51 -6.34 7.06
CA ASN A 136 -15.47 -5.15 7.93
C ASN A 136 -14.06 -4.83 8.43
N VAL A 137 -13.21 -5.85 8.56
CA VAL A 137 -11.79 -5.71 8.94
C VAL A 137 -10.91 -6.39 7.90
N TRP A 138 -9.62 -6.03 7.87
CA TRP A 138 -8.66 -6.56 6.90
C TRP A 138 -8.48 -8.09 6.98
N SER A 139 -8.68 -8.67 8.16
CA SER A 139 -8.58 -10.12 8.31
C SER A 139 -9.72 -10.85 7.60
N ASP A 140 -10.91 -10.25 7.41
CA ASP A 140 -12.10 -10.92 6.84
C ASP A 140 -11.88 -11.52 5.43
N PHE A 141 -10.85 -11.04 4.71
CA PHE A 141 -10.49 -11.48 3.36
C PHE A 141 -9.00 -11.87 3.22
N LEU A 142 -8.26 -12.01 4.32
CA LEU A 142 -6.86 -12.43 4.26
C LEU A 142 -6.76 -13.90 3.83
N TYR A 143 -6.20 -14.13 2.64
CA TYR A 143 -5.89 -15.46 2.12
C TYR A 143 -4.50 -15.92 2.53
N THR A 144 -3.54 -14.99 2.54
CA THR A 144 -2.13 -15.26 2.82
C THR A 144 -1.91 -15.64 4.27
N ARG A 145 -1.05 -16.63 4.50
CA ARG A 145 -0.68 -17.04 5.86
C ARG A 145 0.44 -16.15 6.43
N TYR A 146 0.25 -15.70 7.66
CA TYR A 146 1.23 -14.91 8.39
C TYR A 146 2.01 -15.74 9.40
N HIS A 147 3.28 -15.40 9.56
CA HIS A 147 4.10 -15.90 10.65
C HIS A 147 3.55 -15.40 12.00
N PRO A 148 3.63 -16.18 13.10
CA PRO A 148 3.11 -15.77 14.42
C PRO A 148 3.62 -14.42 14.92
N ARG A 149 4.84 -14.04 14.54
CA ARG A 149 5.43 -12.75 14.95
C ARG A 149 4.93 -11.56 14.13
N THR A 150 4.25 -11.79 13.01
CA THR A 150 3.81 -10.71 12.10
C THR A 150 2.80 -9.78 12.75
N VAL A 151 1.84 -10.32 13.50
CA VAL A 151 0.70 -9.55 14.01
C VAL A 151 1.00 -9.00 15.42
N ASN A 152 1.07 -7.68 15.55
CA ASN A 152 1.33 -7.00 16.81
C ASN A 152 0.11 -6.14 17.19
N ILE A 153 -0.52 -6.43 18.33
CA ILE A 153 -1.75 -5.74 18.75
C ILE A 153 -1.49 -4.87 19.96
N ILE A 154 -1.71 -3.57 19.77
CA ILE A 154 -1.71 -2.56 20.83
C ILE A 154 -2.95 -2.78 21.69
N ASN A 155 -2.76 -3.00 22.99
CA ASN A 155 -3.84 -3.37 23.91
C ASN A 155 -4.38 -2.16 24.70
N GLU A 156 -3.63 -1.06 24.72
CA GLU A 156 -3.91 0.21 25.40
C GLU A 156 -5.09 0.95 24.76
N TYR A 157 -5.32 0.71 23.47
CA TYR A 157 -6.38 1.30 22.66
C TYR A 157 -7.19 0.21 21.97
N LYS A 158 -8.45 0.53 21.66
CA LYS A 158 -9.38 -0.39 21.02
C LYS A 158 -9.91 0.21 19.72
N HIS A 159 -10.02 -0.64 18.70
CA HIS A 159 -10.59 -0.28 17.41
C HIS A 159 -12.03 0.24 17.59
N GLU A 160 -12.34 1.38 16.95
CA GLU A 160 -13.64 2.08 17.04
C GLU A 160 -14.09 2.46 18.46
N ASP A 161 -13.15 2.65 19.40
CA ASP A 161 -13.47 3.15 20.74
C ASP A 161 -13.65 4.68 20.77
N VAL A 162 -14.89 5.13 20.91
CA VAL A 162 -15.28 6.55 20.97
C VAL A 162 -14.77 7.24 22.24
N ASN A 163 -14.48 6.50 23.32
CA ASN A 163 -14.06 7.07 24.60
C ASN A 163 -12.55 7.25 24.70
N LYS A 164 -11.77 6.40 24.01
CA LYS A 164 -10.30 6.44 24.03
C LYS A 164 -9.75 6.21 22.62
N GLU A 165 -9.96 7.22 21.77
CA GLU A 165 -9.50 7.17 20.37
C GLU A 165 -7.96 7.21 20.26
N PHE A 166 -7.41 6.56 19.25
CA PHE A 166 -5.99 6.63 18.88
C PHE A 166 -5.85 7.47 17.61
N ASP A 167 -6.13 8.77 17.73
CA ASP A 167 -6.50 9.66 16.62
C ASP A 167 -5.52 10.81 16.36
N VAL A 168 -4.64 11.17 17.30
CA VAL A 168 -3.70 12.29 17.14
C VAL A 168 -2.25 11.83 17.15
N TYR A 169 -1.44 12.41 16.26
CA TYR A 169 -0.03 12.10 16.05
C TYR A 169 0.78 11.86 17.34
N PRO A 170 0.73 12.75 18.36
CA PRO A 170 1.61 12.59 19.53
C PRO A 170 1.26 11.38 20.40
N LEU A 171 0.04 10.83 20.32
CA LEU A 171 -0.29 9.58 21.02
C LEU A 171 0.52 8.40 20.47
N GLY A 172 0.80 8.39 19.16
CA GLY A 172 1.65 7.38 18.54
C GLY A 172 3.11 7.50 18.97
N VAL A 173 3.62 8.73 18.99
CA VAL A 173 4.97 9.03 19.49
C VAL A 173 5.11 8.60 20.95
N ASN A 174 4.14 8.92 21.80
CA ASN A 174 4.15 8.52 23.21
C ASN A 174 4.09 7.00 23.40
N LEU A 175 3.38 6.29 22.52
CA LEU A 175 3.35 4.83 22.55
C LEU A 175 4.72 4.24 22.20
N TRP A 176 5.41 4.79 21.20
CA TRP A 176 6.79 4.38 20.88
C TRP A 176 7.76 4.63 22.04
N ASN A 177 7.62 5.78 22.72
CA ASN A 177 8.43 6.14 23.88
C ASN A 177 8.21 5.23 25.11
N ASN A 178 7.21 4.35 25.10
CA ASN A 178 7.14 3.27 26.06
C ASN A 178 8.25 2.24 25.75
N SER A 179 9.20 2.08 26.66
CA SER A 179 10.35 1.19 26.48
C SER A 179 9.94 -0.27 26.27
N GLU A 180 8.88 -0.74 26.93
CA GLU A 180 8.40 -2.12 26.75
C GLU A 180 7.94 -2.36 25.31
N PHE A 181 7.16 -1.44 24.75
CA PHE A 181 6.66 -1.55 23.38
C PHE A 181 7.79 -1.42 22.35
N SER A 182 8.64 -0.40 22.48
CA SER A 182 9.73 -0.15 21.52
C SER A 182 10.77 -1.27 21.54
N GLU A 183 11.21 -1.74 22.71
CA GLU A 183 12.16 -2.85 22.79
C GLU A 183 11.57 -4.14 22.17
N GLU A 184 10.32 -4.50 22.52
CA GLU A 184 9.67 -5.69 21.96
C GLU A 184 9.53 -5.61 20.43
N PHE A 185 9.11 -4.46 19.91
CA PHE A 185 8.91 -4.28 18.48
C PHE A 185 10.24 -4.23 17.72
N SER A 186 11.25 -3.56 18.26
CA SER A 186 12.60 -3.51 17.70
C SER A 186 13.27 -4.88 17.66
N ASP A 187 13.08 -5.71 18.68
CA ASP A 187 13.57 -7.10 18.68
C ASP A 187 12.90 -7.93 17.58
N LYS A 188 11.59 -7.75 17.34
CA LYS A 188 10.89 -8.41 16.22
C LYS A 188 11.40 -7.93 14.86
N ILE A 189 11.73 -6.64 14.72
CA ILE A 189 12.37 -6.10 13.51
C ILE A 189 13.72 -6.78 13.31
N ARG A 190 14.57 -6.81 14.35
CA ARG A 190 15.89 -7.43 14.32
C ARG A 190 15.82 -8.90 13.90
N ASN A 191 14.88 -9.66 14.47
CA ASN A 191 14.66 -11.06 14.12
C ASN A 191 14.41 -11.28 12.62
N TYR A 192 13.62 -10.42 11.95
CA TYR A 192 13.39 -10.55 10.50
C TYR A 192 14.61 -10.16 9.66
N ILE A 193 15.42 -9.21 10.14
CA ILE A 193 16.62 -8.74 9.44
C ILE A 193 17.73 -9.78 9.54
N GLU A 194 17.91 -10.40 10.70
CA GLU A 194 18.89 -11.49 10.91
C GLU A 194 18.60 -12.72 10.05
N GLU A 195 17.34 -12.90 9.62
CA GLU A 195 16.90 -13.95 8.68
C GLU A 195 17.08 -13.58 7.20
N CYS A 196 17.64 -12.41 6.90
CA CYS A 196 17.91 -11.98 5.53
C CYS A 196 19.38 -12.22 5.18
N ASP A 197 19.64 -12.86 4.04
CA ASP A 197 21.02 -13.05 3.57
C ASP A 197 21.64 -11.73 3.11
N ASN A 198 20.84 -10.87 2.47
CA ASN A 198 21.29 -9.55 2.01
C ASN A 198 20.14 -8.52 2.04
N PHE A 199 19.87 -8.06 3.26
CA PHE A 199 18.87 -7.05 3.57
C PHE A 199 19.12 -5.71 2.83
N GLN A 200 18.15 -5.22 2.07
CA GLN A 200 18.25 -3.97 1.31
C GLN A 200 17.64 -2.76 2.04
N GLY A 201 16.61 -3.00 2.83
CA GLY A 201 15.87 -1.94 3.49
C GLY A 201 14.42 -2.28 3.72
N PHE A 202 13.62 -1.23 3.92
CA PHE A 202 12.25 -1.33 4.41
C PHE A 202 11.26 -0.77 3.41
N HIS A 203 10.14 -1.47 3.26
CA HIS A 203 8.88 -0.85 2.87
C HIS A 203 8.11 -0.52 4.13
N VAL A 204 7.61 0.71 4.28
CA VAL A 204 6.77 1.08 5.43
C VAL A 204 5.43 1.58 4.93
N ILE A 205 4.35 0.87 5.24
CA ILE A 205 2.98 1.24 4.85
C ILE A 205 2.28 1.74 6.11
N LEU A 206 1.77 2.97 6.11
CA LEU A 206 1.27 3.60 7.32
C LEU A 206 -0.01 4.40 7.08
N ASP A 207 -0.88 4.46 8.08
CA ASP A 207 -2.02 5.39 8.08
C ASP A 207 -1.52 6.80 8.44
N ALA A 208 -1.69 7.75 7.53
CA ALA A 208 -1.17 9.11 7.69
C ALA A 208 -2.10 10.04 8.51
N VAL A 209 -3.28 9.56 8.87
CA VAL A 209 -4.42 10.41 9.25
C VAL A 209 -4.79 10.32 10.73
N ASP A 210 -4.17 9.42 11.48
CA ASP A 210 -4.43 9.16 12.90
C ASP A 210 -3.12 8.96 13.68
N ALA A 211 -3.19 8.47 14.92
CA ALA A 211 -2.00 8.32 15.76
C ALA A 211 -1.00 7.25 15.25
N PHE A 212 -1.39 6.37 14.31
CA PHE A 212 -0.42 5.46 13.68
C PHE A 212 0.64 6.22 12.88
N SER A 213 0.35 7.41 12.40
CA SER A 213 1.33 8.27 11.75
C SER A 213 2.51 8.58 12.68
N GLY A 214 2.26 9.01 13.92
CA GLY A 214 3.33 9.26 14.90
C GLY A 214 4.05 7.99 15.37
N LEU A 215 3.32 6.88 15.53
CA LEU A 215 3.94 5.60 15.90
C LEU A 215 4.92 5.12 14.82
N SER A 216 4.49 5.22 13.55
CA SER A 216 5.27 4.74 12.41
C SER A 216 6.46 5.63 12.11
N THR A 217 6.35 6.95 12.20
CA THR A 217 7.49 7.86 12.01
C THR A 217 8.53 7.71 13.11
N SER A 218 8.14 7.54 14.38
CA SER A 218 9.08 7.21 15.47
C SER A 218 9.77 5.86 15.26
N CYS A 219 9.06 4.86 14.71
CA CYS A 219 9.69 3.61 14.32
C CYS A 219 10.67 3.80 13.14
N ILE A 220 10.34 4.65 12.16
CA ILE A 220 11.22 4.94 11.01
C ILE A 220 12.48 5.68 11.48
N GLU A 221 12.37 6.61 12.42
CA GLU A 221 13.51 7.27 13.08
C GLU A 221 14.43 6.24 13.73
N HIS A 222 13.89 5.36 14.59
CA HIS A 222 14.67 4.29 15.21
C HIS A 222 15.37 3.38 14.18
N VAL A 223 14.65 2.99 13.13
CA VAL A 223 15.19 2.17 12.05
C VAL A 223 16.27 2.92 11.26
N ARG A 224 16.13 4.23 11.08
CA ARG A 224 17.13 5.07 10.42
C ARG A 224 18.43 5.12 11.24
N ASP A 225 18.32 5.20 12.56
CA ASP A 225 19.48 5.22 13.48
C ASP A 225 20.22 3.87 13.50
N GLU A 226 19.48 2.76 13.63
CA GLU A 226 20.06 1.42 13.71
C GLU A 226 20.58 0.89 12.35
N TYR A 227 19.93 1.29 11.25
CA TYR A 227 20.19 0.76 9.91
C TYR A 227 20.50 1.88 8.89
N GLU A 228 21.33 2.85 9.26
CA GLU A 228 21.64 4.10 8.53
C GLU A 228 21.79 3.94 7.00
N LYS A 229 22.51 2.89 6.55
CA LYS A 229 22.80 2.63 5.13
C LYS A 229 21.67 1.96 4.36
N LYS A 230 20.57 1.60 5.02
CA LYS A 230 19.45 0.87 4.42
C LYS A 230 18.36 1.84 3.99
N SER A 231 17.75 1.56 2.85
CA SER A 231 16.72 2.44 2.29
C SER A 231 15.40 2.24 3.01
N VAL A 232 14.67 3.33 3.24
CA VAL A 232 13.29 3.27 3.76
C VAL A 232 12.39 3.93 2.72
N MET A 233 11.54 3.13 2.07
CA MET A 233 10.48 3.62 1.20
C MET A 233 9.18 3.61 1.99
N ALA A 234 8.76 4.80 2.43
CA ALA A 234 7.51 4.95 3.18
C ALA A 234 6.33 5.21 2.23
N ILE A 235 5.16 4.70 2.58
CA ILE A 235 3.94 4.77 1.77
C ILE A 235 2.81 5.24 2.70
N PRO A 236 2.73 6.56 2.96
CA PRO A 236 1.65 7.12 3.76
C PRO A 236 0.31 7.01 3.00
N LEU A 237 -0.66 6.39 3.65
CA LEU A 237 -1.98 6.15 3.10
C LEU A 237 -3.00 7.11 3.69
N ILE A 238 -3.85 7.61 2.81
CA ILE A 238 -5.02 8.39 3.17
C ILE A 238 -6.26 7.57 2.74
N PRO A 239 -7.11 7.16 3.70
CA PRO A 239 -8.32 6.41 3.40
C PRO A 239 -9.26 7.13 2.43
N SER A 240 -9.92 6.38 1.57
CA SER A 240 -10.86 6.90 0.56
C SER A 240 -12.20 7.39 1.12
N TYR A 241 -12.47 7.07 2.39
CA TYR A 241 -13.72 7.37 3.07
C TYR A 241 -13.52 7.30 4.59
N TYR A 242 -14.20 8.17 5.32
CA TYR A 242 -14.25 8.14 6.77
C TYR A 242 -15.69 7.92 7.26
N LYS A 243 -15.88 7.00 8.20
CA LYS A 243 -17.21 6.59 8.71
C LYS A 243 -17.94 7.72 9.45
N ASP A 244 -17.22 8.71 9.98
CA ASP A 244 -17.76 9.87 10.68
C ASP A 244 -18.45 10.90 9.76
N TYR A 245 -18.51 10.65 8.44
CA TYR A 245 -19.33 11.43 7.51
C TYR A 245 -20.79 11.00 7.40
N ASN A 246 -21.18 9.89 8.03
CA ASN A 246 -22.59 9.50 8.10
C ASN A 246 -23.33 10.38 9.12
N ILE A 247 -23.43 11.68 8.81
CA ILE A 247 -23.97 12.72 9.69
C ILE A 247 -25.47 12.57 9.79
N THR A 248 -25.95 12.30 11.01
CA THR A 248 -27.38 12.20 11.34
C THR A 248 -27.84 13.30 12.29
N SER A 249 -26.92 14.09 12.87
CA SER A 249 -27.23 15.20 13.79
C SER A 249 -26.23 16.37 13.68
N THR A 250 -26.63 17.54 14.16
CA THR A 250 -25.78 18.75 14.18
C THR A 250 -24.52 18.56 15.02
N ASP A 251 -24.60 17.86 16.16
CA ASP A 251 -23.44 17.59 17.02
C ASP A 251 -22.41 16.68 16.32
N GLN A 252 -22.86 15.70 15.53
CA GLN A 252 -21.97 14.85 14.73
C GLN A 252 -21.25 15.67 13.65
N ASN A 253 -21.90 16.68 13.07
CA ASN A 253 -21.28 17.56 12.08
C ASN A 253 -20.11 18.36 12.68
N TYR A 254 -20.29 18.97 13.85
CA TYR A 254 -19.20 19.69 14.53
C TYR A 254 -18.01 18.79 14.88
N LYS A 255 -18.28 17.56 15.33
CA LYS A 255 -17.24 16.56 15.60
C LYS A 255 -16.50 16.16 14.32
N SER A 256 -17.22 15.93 13.22
CA SER A 256 -16.64 15.58 11.91
C SER A 256 -15.70 16.69 11.40
N ILE A 257 -16.11 17.96 11.44
CA ILE A 257 -15.26 19.11 11.04
C ILE A 257 -13.98 19.21 11.90
N THR A 258 -14.10 18.90 13.19
CA THR A 258 -12.94 18.87 14.09
C THR A 258 -11.99 17.74 13.69
N LYS A 259 -12.52 16.54 13.44
CA LYS A 259 -11.76 15.38 12.96
C LYS A 259 -11.06 15.64 11.62
N ASP A 260 -11.70 16.35 10.70
CA ASP A 260 -11.09 16.79 9.44
C ASP A 260 -9.83 17.65 9.67
N SER A 261 -9.83 18.51 10.69
CA SER A 261 -8.66 19.31 11.05
C SER A 261 -7.59 18.47 11.75
N VAL A 262 -7.98 17.51 12.59
CA VAL A 262 -7.06 16.55 13.23
C VAL A 262 -6.29 15.75 12.18
N ARG A 263 -6.98 15.21 11.17
CA ARG A 263 -6.36 14.45 10.07
C ARG A 263 -5.30 15.26 9.33
N VAL A 264 -5.62 16.51 8.99
CA VAL A 264 -4.68 17.41 8.30
C VAL A 264 -3.44 17.70 9.15
N LEU A 265 -3.61 17.90 10.46
CA LEU A 265 -2.48 18.06 11.38
C LEU A 265 -1.61 16.79 11.43
N ASN A 266 -2.23 15.61 11.50
CA ASN A 266 -1.51 14.33 11.50
C ASN A 266 -0.73 14.14 10.20
N ILE A 267 -1.34 14.40 9.04
CA ILE A 267 -0.69 14.28 7.73
C ILE A 267 0.52 15.22 7.65
N ALA A 268 0.40 16.46 8.13
CA ALA A 268 1.49 17.44 8.11
C ALA A 268 2.69 16.99 8.95
N LEU A 269 2.43 16.57 10.19
CA LEU A 269 3.46 16.05 11.09
C LEU A 269 4.09 14.77 10.53
N CYS A 270 3.28 13.88 9.97
CA CYS A 270 3.73 12.68 9.29
C CYS A 270 4.68 12.99 8.14
N PHE A 271 4.30 13.88 7.23
CA PHE A 271 5.12 14.23 6.07
C PHE A 271 6.42 14.93 6.47
N ASN A 272 6.37 15.75 7.52
CA ASN A 272 7.57 16.37 8.09
C ASN A 272 8.58 15.30 8.51
N ASP A 273 8.17 14.37 9.37
CA ASP A 273 9.09 13.38 9.95
C ASP A 273 9.50 12.32 8.92
N LEU A 274 8.64 12.03 7.93
CA LEU A 274 9.01 11.20 6.78
C LEU A 274 10.06 11.87 5.89
N ALA A 275 10.01 13.19 5.71
CA ALA A 275 11.00 13.90 4.90
C ALA A 275 12.40 13.86 5.55
N GLU A 276 12.46 13.85 6.88
CA GLU A 276 13.70 13.75 7.64
C GLU A 276 14.25 12.32 7.64
N ASN A 277 13.40 11.32 7.89
CA ASN A 277 13.86 9.97 8.24
C ASN A 277 13.68 8.92 7.13
N ALA A 278 12.77 9.13 6.17
CA ALA A 278 12.60 8.22 5.04
C ALA A 278 13.59 8.54 3.90
N SER A 279 13.97 7.52 3.13
CA SER A 279 14.76 7.74 1.91
C SER A 279 13.91 8.40 0.83
N ILE A 280 12.68 7.92 0.68
CA ILE A 280 11.58 8.57 -0.05
C ILE A 280 10.27 8.23 0.66
N PHE A 281 9.23 9.03 0.42
CA PHE A 281 7.86 8.65 0.73
C PHE A 281 6.91 8.86 -0.46
N VAL A 282 5.96 7.94 -0.61
CA VAL A 282 4.99 7.90 -1.71
C VAL A 282 3.57 7.99 -1.14
N PRO A 283 2.97 9.20 -1.06
CA PRO A 283 1.62 9.33 -0.53
C PRO A 283 0.58 8.77 -1.51
N LEU A 284 -0.31 7.92 -1.00
CA LEU A 284 -1.34 7.27 -1.80
C LEU A 284 -2.75 7.50 -1.26
N CYS A 285 -3.68 7.77 -2.18
CA CYS A 285 -5.10 7.94 -1.93
C CYS A 285 -5.89 7.55 -3.19
N THR A 286 -7.11 6.99 -3.04
CA THR A 286 -8.02 6.83 -4.19
C THR A 286 -8.97 8.03 -4.37
N GLY A 287 -8.80 9.08 -3.55
CA GLY A 287 -9.50 10.36 -3.65
C GLY A 287 -8.58 11.46 -4.19
N LEU A 288 -9.16 12.44 -4.90
CA LEU A 288 -8.39 13.47 -5.60
C LEU A 288 -7.65 14.46 -4.70
N THR A 289 -8.07 14.69 -3.45
CA THR A 289 -7.56 15.79 -2.61
C THR A 289 -6.92 15.34 -1.30
N GLY A 290 -7.48 14.34 -0.60
CA GLY A 290 -6.81 13.68 0.53
C GLY A 290 -6.61 14.44 1.85
N TRP A 291 -6.65 15.78 1.90
CA TRP A 291 -6.30 16.52 3.13
C TRP A 291 -7.35 16.41 4.24
N ARG A 292 -8.29 17.36 4.31
CA ARG A 292 -9.40 17.33 5.28
C ARG A 292 -10.30 16.13 5.04
N GLN A 293 -10.58 15.92 3.76
CA GLN A 293 -11.40 14.84 3.26
C GLN A 293 -10.71 14.21 2.05
N PRO A 294 -11.03 12.94 1.71
CA PRO A 294 -10.41 12.26 0.57
C PRO A 294 -10.70 12.94 -0.77
N GLY A 295 -11.84 13.64 -0.87
CA GLY A 295 -12.33 14.27 -2.10
C GLY A 295 -13.11 13.29 -2.97
N GLU A 296 -13.38 13.69 -4.21
CA GLU A 296 -14.03 12.82 -5.20
C GLU A 296 -13.15 11.60 -5.51
N SER A 297 -13.78 10.45 -5.73
CA SER A 297 -13.11 9.20 -6.11
C SER A 297 -12.47 9.32 -7.49
N ILE A 298 -11.24 8.82 -7.64
CA ILE A 298 -10.55 8.81 -8.93
C ILE A 298 -11.32 7.92 -9.92
N PRO A 299 -11.70 8.44 -11.11
CA PRO A 299 -12.36 7.65 -12.14
C PRO A 299 -11.32 6.87 -12.95
N PHE A 300 -11.29 5.55 -12.74
CA PHE A 300 -10.51 4.62 -13.55
C PHE A 300 -11.35 4.08 -14.70
N ASN A 301 -10.76 3.98 -15.88
CA ASN A 301 -11.44 3.40 -17.04
C ASN A 301 -11.69 1.91 -16.79
N ASN A 302 -12.89 1.43 -17.12
CA ASN A 302 -13.29 0.03 -16.99
C ASN A 302 -13.34 -0.53 -15.55
N LEU A 303 -13.31 0.35 -14.55
CA LEU A 303 -13.37 -0.01 -13.14
C LEU A 303 -14.58 0.65 -12.46
N HIS A 304 -15.40 -0.15 -11.77
CA HIS A 304 -16.52 0.29 -10.94
C HIS A 304 -16.29 -0.15 -9.50
N TYR A 305 -15.76 0.76 -8.69
CA TYR A 305 -15.49 0.51 -7.29
C TYR A 305 -16.29 1.48 -6.39
N ASP A 306 -16.70 1.01 -5.21
CA ASP A 306 -17.30 1.87 -4.19
C ASP A 306 -16.19 2.44 -3.31
N SER A 307 -15.94 3.75 -3.41
CA SER A 307 -14.91 4.44 -2.61
C SER A 307 -15.20 4.42 -1.11
N ARG A 308 -16.43 4.08 -0.68
CA ARG A 308 -16.80 3.95 0.74
C ARG A 308 -16.34 2.63 1.35
N LEU A 309 -16.03 1.63 0.53
CA LEU A 309 -15.55 0.33 0.98
C LEU A 309 -14.02 0.34 0.97
N TRP A 310 -13.40 0.27 2.16
CA TRP A 310 -11.96 0.11 2.27
C TRP A 310 -11.46 -1.15 1.56
N TYR A 311 -12.25 -2.22 1.52
CA TYR A 311 -11.98 -3.42 0.70
C TYR A 311 -11.73 -3.10 -0.78
N HIS A 312 -12.42 -2.11 -1.35
CA HIS A 312 -12.25 -1.74 -2.76
C HIS A 312 -11.06 -0.81 -2.95
N SER A 313 -11.00 0.29 -2.20
CA SER A 313 -9.96 1.30 -2.37
C SER A 313 -8.58 0.75 -2.03
N SER A 314 -8.47 -0.08 -0.99
CA SER A 314 -7.20 -0.70 -0.62
C SER A 314 -6.68 -1.71 -1.64
N ALA A 315 -7.55 -2.43 -2.37
CA ALA A 315 -7.16 -3.33 -3.45
C ALA A 315 -6.52 -2.58 -4.64
N ILE A 316 -7.02 -1.39 -4.96
CA ILE A 316 -6.46 -0.52 -6.00
C ILE A 316 -5.06 -0.03 -5.59
N LEU A 317 -4.91 0.43 -4.34
CA LEU A 317 -3.61 0.89 -3.83
C LEU A 317 -2.60 -0.26 -3.73
N ALA A 318 -3.04 -1.45 -3.28
CA ALA A 318 -2.20 -2.65 -3.24
C ALA A 318 -1.72 -3.06 -4.65
N SER A 319 -2.59 -2.93 -5.66
CA SER A 319 -2.22 -3.20 -7.07
C SER A 319 -1.15 -2.24 -7.58
N ALA A 320 -1.21 -0.97 -7.16
CA ALA A 320 -0.15 0.01 -7.45
C ALA A 320 1.15 -0.38 -6.77
N ILE A 321 1.13 -0.63 -5.44
CA ILE A 321 2.32 -0.99 -4.65
C ILE A 321 2.98 -2.24 -5.21
N ASP A 322 2.22 -3.30 -5.51
CA ASP A 322 2.77 -4.50 -6.13
C ASP A 322 3.45 -4.15 -7.47
N THR A 323 2.80 -3.34 -8.31
CA THR A 323 3.32 -3.04 -9.65
C THR A 323 4.55 -2.13 -9.63
N PHE A 324 4.55 -1.02 -8.86
CA PHE A 324 5.69 -0.09 -8.86
C PHE A 324 6.88 -0.57 -8.02
N THR A 325 6.73 -1.64 -7.24
CA THR A 325 7.85 -2.29 -6.54
C THR A 325 8.47 -3.43 -7.36
N LEU A 326 8.08 -3.63 -8.63
CA LEU A 326 8.57 -4.76 -9.41
C LEU A 326 10.08 -4.72 -9.69
N LYS A 327 10.66 -3.56 -10.05
CA LYS A 327 12.03 -3.51 -10.61
C LYS A 327 13.09 -4.05 -9.65
N HIS A 328 13.03 -3.76 -8.35
CA HIS A 328 13.94 -4.34 -7.35
C HIS A 328 13.57 -5.75 -6.91
N ARG A 329 12.38 -6.25 -7.29
CA ARG A 329 11.94 -7.63 -7.07
C ARG A 329 12.21 -8.55 -8.27
N LEU A 330 12.62 -8.04 -9.42
CA LEU A 330 12.86 -8.85 -10.61
C LEU A 330 14.25 -9.51 -10.61
N ARG A 331 14.32 -10.79 -11.00
CA ARG A 331 15.58 -11.54 -11.10
C ARG A 331 16.51 -11.00 -12.20
N SER A 332 15.93 -10.44 -13.26
CA SER A 332 16.67 -9.95 -14.44
C SER A 332 17.38 -8.62 -14.23
N TYR A 333 16.97 -7.83 -13.23
CA TYR A 333 17.54 -6.52 -12.99
C TYR A 333 18.53 -6.57 -11.84
N ASN A 334 19.76 -6.11 -12.10
CA ASN A 334 20.66 -5.76 -11.02
C ASN A 334 20.35 -4.36 -10.49
N PHE A 335 19.16 -4.22 -9.90
CA PHE A 335 18.63 -2.99 -9.34
C PHE A 335 18.19 -3.26 -7.89
N SER A 336 18.44 -2.32 -7.00
CA SER A 336 18.10 -2.40 -5.57
C SER A 336 17.09 -1.33 -5.19
N LEU A 337 16.46 -1.50 -4.01
CA LEU A 337 15.62 -0.45 -3.44
C LEU A 337 16.39 0.87 -3.26
N ASN A 338 17.69 0.80 -2.94
CA ASN A 338 18.53 1.98 -2.78
C ASN A 338 18.71 2.77 -4.08
N ASP A 339 18.89 2.08 -5.21
CA ASP A 339 19.00 2.74 -6.52
C ASP A 339 17.70 3.49 -6.86
N LEU A 340 16.53 2.89 -6.56
CA LEU A 340 15.23 3.55 -6.75
C LEU A 340 15.11 4.82 -5.93
N CYS A 341 15.44 4.73 -4.63
CA CYS A 341 15.36 5.86 -3.72
C CYS A 341 16.33 6.97 -4.13
N ALA A 342 17.57 6.62 -4.49
CA ALA A 342 18.59 7.59 -4.89
C ALA A 342 18.16 8.39 -6.14
N ASP A 343 17.63 7.71 -7.16
CA ASP A 343 17.19 8.37 -8.38
C ASP A 343 16.05 9.36 -8.12
N LEU A 344 15.06 8.97 -7.31
CA LEU A 344 13.86 9.77 -7.07
C LEU A 344 14.02 10.89 -6.03
N SER A 345 15.06 10.82 -5.17
CA SER A 345 15.33 11.76 -4.07
C SER A 345 16.40 12.82 -4.36
N SER A 346 16.79 12.96 -5.63
CA SER A 346 17.78 13.95 -6.07
C SER A 346 17.39 15.38 -5.64
N PHE A 347 18.40 16.22 -5.39
CA PHE A 347 18.22 17.64 -4.99
C PHE A 347 17.43 17.86 -3.68
N GLY A 348 17.59 16.95 -2.71
CA GLY A 348 16.91 17.06 -1.42
C GLY A 348 15.43 16.68 -1.45
N ARG A 349 14.92 16.23 -2.61
CA ARG A 349 13.56 15.70 -2.75
C ARG A 349 13.38 14.44 -1.90
N ARG A 350 12.16 14.23 -1.41
CA ARG A 350 11.78 13.09 -0.55
C ARG A 350 10.41 12.52 -0.88
N ALA A 351 9.43 13.39 -1.12
CA ALA A 351 8.14 13.01 -1.66
C ALA A 351 8.24 12.55 -3.13
N VAL A 352 7.49 11.51 -3.47
CA VAL A 352 7.39 10.97 -4.84
C VAL A 352 5.91 10.76 -5.15
N ALA A 353 5.47 11.23 -6.31
CA ALA A 353 4.10 11.02 -6.77
C ALA A 353 3.97 9.64 -7.42
N SER A 354 2.79 9.03 -7.31
CA SER A 354 2.48 7.76 -7.97
C SER A 354 1.27 7.87 -8.88
N SER A 355 1.27 7.07 -9.95
CA SER A 355 0.15 6.95 -10.87
C SER A 355 -0.19 5.51 -11.19
N LEU A 356 -1.43 5.28 -11.64
CA LEU A 356 -1.97 3.96 -11.94
C LEU A 356 -2.92 3.99 -13.14
N CYS A 357 -2.85 2.95 -13.96
CA CYS A 357 -3.85 2.57 -14.96
C CYS A 357 -4.26 1.12 -14.71
N LEU A 358 -5.49 0.93 -14.23
CA LEU A 358 -6.01 -0.35 -13.76
C LEU A 358 -7.48 -0.54 -14.20
N PRO A 359 -7.78 -1.52 -15.08
CA PRO A 359 -6.81 -2.22 -15.93
C PRO A 359 -6.15 -1.25 -16.93
N PHE A 360 -4.97 -1.61 -17.43
CA PHE A 360 -4.42 -0.96 -18.62
C PHE A 360 -5.32 -1.35 -19.80
N SER A 361 -6.11 -0.40 -20.32
CA SER A 361 -7.21 -0.61 -21.28
C SER A 361 -6.73 -1.12 -22.65
N PHE A 362 -6.23 -2.36 -22.70
CA PHE A 362 -5.66 -2.99 -23.87
C PHE A 362 -6.69 -3.89 -24.54
N ASN A 363 -7.15 -3.50 -25.74
CA ASN A 363 -8.15 -4.25 -26.48
C ASN A 363 -7.61 -5.63 -26.87
N LYS A 364 -8.44 -6.68 -26.80
CA LYS A 364 -8.04 -8.10 -26.99
C LYS A 364 -7.32 -8.38 -28.32
N ASP A 365 -7.75 -7.74 -29.40
CA ASP A 365 -7.21 -7.99 -30.74
C ASP A 365 -6.23 -6.91 -31.24
N ALA A 366 -5.99 -5.88 -30.42
CA ALA A 366 -5.07 -4.78 -30.78
C ALA A 366 -3.61 -5.12 -30.48
N THR A 367 -2.71 -4.40 -31.15
CA THR A 367 -1.29 -4.35 -30.79
C THR A 367 -0.99 -3.18 -29.85
N LEU A 368 0.13 -3.26 -29.11
CA LEU A 368 0.54 -2.18 -28.21
C LEU A 368 0.76 -0.87 -28.97
N LEU A 369 1.34 -0.95 -30.17
CA LEU A 369 1.51 0.23 -31.03
C LEU A 369 0.17 0.92 -31.33
N GLU A 370 -0.83 0.18 -31.77
CA GLU A 370 -2.17 0.74 -32.05
C GLU A 370 -2.84 1.27 -30.79
N CYS A 371 -2.67 0.59 -29.65
CA CYS A 371 -3.20 1.04 -28.37
C CYS A 371 -2.61 2.40 -27.96
N LEU A 372 -1.31 2.59 -28.13
CA LEU A 372 -0.61 3.82 -27.77
C LEU A 372 -0.88 4.96 -28.77
N ASP A 373 -0.95 4.66 -30.06
CA ASP A 373 -1.22 5.65 -31.13
C ASP A 373 -2.63 6.23 -31.02
N ASN A 374 -3.60 5.41 -30.60
CA ASN A 374 -4.99 5.84 -30.39
C ASN A 374 -5.28 6.27 -28.95
N TRP A 375 -4.27 6.35 -28.07
CA TRP A 375 -4.51 6.72 -26.68
C TRP A 375 -4.74 8.23 -26.54
N ASP A 376 -5.91 8.60 -26.03
CA ASP A 376 -6.23 10.00 -25.73
C ASP A 376 -6.00 10.32 -24.24
N GLY A 377 -5.39 11.48 -24.00
CA GLY A 377 -5.04 11.95 -22.66
C GLY A 377 -3.89 11.15 -21.98
N PRO A 378 -3.74 11.27 -20.65
CA PRO A 378 -2.65 10.62 -19.93
C PRO A 378 -2.85 9.09 -19.85
N LEU A 379 -1.75 8.34 -19.94
CA LEU A 379 -1.75 6.87 -19.82
C LEU A 379 -2.22 6.35 -18.45
N SER A 380 -2.08 7.17 -17.40
CA SER A 380 -2.39 6.80 -16.03
C SER A 380 -3.05 7.96 -15.27
N LYS A 381 -3.70 7.65 -14.15
CA LYS A 381 -4.25 8.64 -13.22
C LYS A 381 -3.33 8.76 -12.02
N SER A 382 -3.14 9.98 -11.52
CA SER A 382 -2.44 10.19 -10.25
C SER A 382 -3.23 9.52 -9.13
N ILE A 383 -2.54 8.75 -8.29
CA ILE A 383 -3.06 8.21 -7.02
C ILE A 383 -2.38 8.86 -5.83
N THR A 384 -1.64 9.95 -6.06
CA THR A 384 -1.13 10.83 -5.02
C THR A 384 -2.11 11.99 -4.80
N PRO A 385 -2.55 12.23 -3.56
CA PRO A 385 -3.55 13.27 -3.25
C PRO A 385 -3.06 14.65 -3.70
N ASN A 386 -3.95 15.49 -4.23
CA ASN A 386 -3.64 16.87 -4.66
C ASN A 386 -2.45 17.00 -5.62
N CYS A 387 -2.12 15.93 -6.37
CA CYS A 387 -1.01 15.91 -7.31
C CYS A 387 -1.50 15.52 -8.70
N LYS A 388 -1.14 16.30 -9.72
CA LYS A 388 -1.33 15.97 -11.13
C LYS A 388 0.03 15.66 -11.73
N ILE A 389 0.21 14.45 -12.28
CA ILE A 389 1.48 14.04 -12.86
C ILE A 389 1.82 14.96 -14.04
N GLY A 390 3.03 15.53 -14.00
CA GLY A 390 3.54 16.40 -15.04
C GLY A 390 3.95 15.65 -16.31
N SER A 391 4.48 16.41 -17.28
CA SER A 391 5.09 15.88 -18.49
C SER A 391 6.43 16.54 -18.82
N ASN A 392 7.04 17.25 -17.86
CA ASN A 392 8.21 18.10 -18.09
C ASN A 392 9.26 17.93 -16.98
N ARG A 393 10.53 17.70 -17.34
CA ARG A 393 11.70 17.66 -16.44
C ARG A 393 11.53 16.76 -15.22
N MET A 394 10.98 15.57 -15.42
CA MET A 394 10.77 14.61 -14.35
C MET A 394 11.83 13.51 -14.33
N MET A 395 12.09 12.97 -13.14
CA MET A 395 12.64 11.63 -13.00
C MET A 395 11.48 10.65 -12.85
N GLN A 396 11.33 9.70 -13.77
CA GLN A 396 10.18 8.80 -13.81
C GLN A 396 10.59 7.35 -13.91
N TYR A 397 9.82 6.53 -13.22
CA TYR A 397 9.87 5.09 -13.25
C TYR A 397 8.49 4.57 -13.65
N TRP A 398 8.41 3.86 -14.77
CA TRP A 398 7.20 3.28 -15.31
C TRP A 398 7.29 1.76 -15.27
N PHE A 399 6.21 1.13 -14.81
CA PHE A 399 6.12 -0.31 -14.61
C PHE A 399 4.89 -0.83 -15.33
N LEU A 400 5.11 -1.55 -16.42
CA LEU A 400 4.05 -2.17 -17.21
C LEU A 400 4.10 -3.67 -17.00
N ARG A 401 2.94 -4.30 -16.76
CA ARG A 401 2.84 -5.75 -16.72
C ARG A 401 1.64 -6.28 -17.49
N GLY A 402 1.73 -7.52 -17.98
CA GLY A 402 0.61 -8.23 -18.61
C GLY A 402 0.47 -8.07 -20.12
N ILE A 403 1.50 -7.54 -20.81
CA ILE A 403 1.51 -7.42 -22.27
C ILE A 403 2.61 -8.32 -22.83
N ALA A 404 2.21 -9.25 -23.69
CA ALA A 404 3.13 -10.18 -24.34
C ALA A 404 3.80 -9.56 -25.58
N GLU A 405 5.06 -9.93 -25.82
CA GLU A 405 5.88 -9.40 -26.92
C GLU A 405 5.31 -9.69 -28.31
N ASN A 406 4.57 -10.79 -28.47
CA ASN A 406 3.89 -11.11 -29.72
C ASN A 406 2.72 -10.16 -30.06
N ARG A 407 2.28 -9.33 -29.10
CA ARG A 407 1.25 -8.30 -29.28
C ARG A 407 1.84 -6.89 -29.42
N LEU A 408 3.14 -6.77 -29.69
CA LEU A 408 3.82 -5.48 -29.81
C LEU A 408 3.34 -4.64 -31.01
N LYS A 409 3.35 -5.23 -32.21
CA LYS A 409 3.05 -4.58 -33.49
C LYS A 409 2.75 -5.63 -34.57
N HIS A 410 2.02 -5.24 -35.61
CA HIS A 410 1.79 -6.10 -36.77
C HIS A 410 3.04 -6.21 -37.66
N SER A 411 3.23 -7.38 -38.30
CA SER A 411 4.47 -7.71 -39.00
C SER A 411 4.68 -7.00 -40.35
N GLN A 412 3.71 -6.28 -40.92
CA GLN A 412 3.75 -6.03 -42.38
C GLN A 412 3.65 -4.60 -42.95
N ASN A 413 3.27 -3.53 -42.25
CA ASN A 413 2.83 -2.36 -43.04
C ASN A 413 3.63 -1.05 -43.04
N GLN A 414 4.56 -0.74 -42.13
CA GLN A 414 5.23 0.59 -42.17
C GLN A 414 6.65 0.58 -41.58
N GLN A 415 7.60 -0.08 -42.26
CA GLN A 415 9.00 -0.22 -41.78
C GLN A 415 9.75 1.11 -41.57
N ASN A 416 9.26 2.22 -42.12
CA ASN A 416 9.96 3.52 -42.08
C ASN A 416 9.69 4.35 -40.82
N LEU A 417 8.65 4.05 -40.03
CA LEU A 417 8.34 4.80 -38.82
C LEU A 417 9.23 4.34 -37.64
N PRO A 418 9.73 5.26 -36.78
CA PRO A 418 10.63 4.89 -35.68
C PRO A 418 10.05 3.86 -34.72
N ALA A 419 8.73 3.90 -34.45
CA ALA A 419 8.05 2.93 -33.60
C ALA A 419 8.20 1.48 -34.11
N PHE A 420 8.26 1.27 -35.43
CA PHE A 420 8.47 -0.06 -36.02
C PHE A 420 9.90 -0.58 -35.84
N LYS A 421 10.85 0.23 -35.34
CA LYS A 421 12.20 -0.23 -34.96
C LYS A 421 12.25 -0.82 -33.55
N CYS A 422 11.25 -0.58 -32.71
CA CYS A 422 11.16 -1.15 -31.37
C CYS A 422 10.88 -2.65 -31.45
N ASN A 423 11.72 -3.49 -30.83
CA ASN A 423 11.64 -4.94 -30.87
C ASN A 423 11.06 -5.55 -29.59
N THR A 424 10.92 -4.74 -28.53
CA THR A 424 10.33 -5.15 -27.26
C THR A 424 9.24 -4.18 -26.81
N VAL A 425 8.34 -4.66 -25.95
CA VAL A 425 7.34 -3.83 -25.24
C VAL A 425 8.04 -2.72 -24.44
N GLN A 426 9.19 -3.02 -23.83
CA GLN A 426 9.97 -2.04 -23.09
C GLN A 426 10.48 -0.91 -24.00
N GLU A 427 11.07 -1.24 -25.16
CA GLU A 427 11.54 -0.24 -26.12
C GLU A 427 10.39 0.64 -26.65
N MET A 428 9.25 0.02 -26.98
CA MET A 428 8.07 0.74 -27.48
C MET A 428 7.52 1.72 -26.45
N LEU A 429 7.34 1.29 -25.20
CA LEU A 429 6.85 2.16 -24.14
C LEU A 429 7.88 3.24 -23.79
N THR A 430 9.18 2.93 -23.79
CA THR A 430 10.25 3.92 -23.59
C THR A 430 10.20 4.99 -24.68
N TYR A 431 10.05 4.58 -25.94
CA TYR A 431 9.90 5.49 -27.07
C TYR A 431 8.66 6.37 -26.92
N TYR A 432 7.50 5.80 -26.55
CA TYR A 432 6.28 6.56 -26.30
C TYR A 432 6.45 7.61 -25.20
N MET A 433 7.09 7.25 -24.08
CA MET A 433 7.35 8.20 -22.98
C MET A 433 8.28 9.33 -23.41
N ALA A 434 9.31 9.01 -24.21
CA ALA A 434 10.22 10.02 -24.78
C ALA A 434 9.52 10.98 -25.76
N CYS A 435 8.43 10.53 -26.42
CA CYS A 435 7.62 11.39 -27.29
C CYS A 435 6.59 12.24 -26.53
N THR A 436 6.11 11.77 -25.37
CA THR A 436 5.02 12.41 -24.61
C THR A 436 5.49 13.25 -23.42
N THR A 437 6.77 13.12 -23.04
CA THR A 437 7.38 13.89 -21.96
C THR A 437 8.57 14.70 -22.49
N TYR A 438 8.74 15.91 -21.97
CA TYR A 438 9.82 16.81 -22.33
C TYR A 438 10.93 16.77 -21.28
N ALA A 439 12.19 16.65 -21.74
CA ALA A 439 13.40 16.69 -20.91
C ALA A 439 13.34 15.81 -19.65
N SER A 440 12.63 14.67 -19.72
CA SER A 440 12.39 13.77 -18.59
C SER A 440 13.22 12.50 -18.72
N ALA A 441 13.74 12.01 -17.60
CA ALA A 441 14.43 10.73 -17.52
C ALA A 441 13.40 9.62 -17.28
N ASN A 442 13.18 8.78 -18.30
CA ASN A 442 12.17 7.73 -18.28
C ASN A 442 12.81 6.35 -18.11
N ASN A 443 12.57 5.71 -16.97
CA ASN A 443 12.97 4.33 -16.70
C ASN A 443 11.78 3.39 -16.84
N VAL A 444 11.75 2.55 -17.88
CA VAL A 444 10.66 1.61 -18.12
C VAL A 444 11.06 0.20 -17.71
N THR A 445 10.20 -0.46 -16.93
CA THR A 445 10.30 -1.87 -16.54
C THR A 445 9.07 -2.62 -17.03
N VAL A 446 9.28 -3.77 -17.68
CA VAL A 446 8.19 -4.59 -18.23
C VAL A 446 8.22 -6.00 -17.70
N VAL A 447 7.04 -6.55 -17.37
CA VAL A 447 6.84 -7.96 -17.02
C VAL A 447 5.70 -8.54 -17.86
N ASP A 448 5.91 -9.69 -18.47
CA ASP A 448 4.87 -10.39 -19.25
C ASP A 448 3.69 -10.87 -18.39
N LYS A 449 3.97 -11.32 -17.16
CA LYS A 449 2.95 -11.78 -16.20
C LYS A 449 2.03 -10.64 -15.77
N ALA A 450 0.75 -10.74 -16.14
CA ALA A 450 -0.32 -9.85 -15.67
C ALA A 450 -0.50 -9.91 -14.14
N LEU A 451 -1.17 -8.91 -13.56
CA LEU A 451 -1.54 -8.92 -12.14
C LEU A 451 -2.67 -9.91 -11.93
N THR A 452 -2.50 -10.90 -11.05
CA THR A 452 -3.54 -11.87 -10.72
C THR A 452 -4.57 -11.23 -9.78
N VAL A 453 -5.83 -11.14 -10.21
CA VAL A 453 -6.93 -10.45 -9.49
C VAL A 453 -8.08 -11.41 -9.17
N LYS A 454 -7.74 -12.65 -8.83
CA LYS A 454 -8.69 -13.65 -8.33
C LYS A 454 -9.21 -13.26 -6.95
N THR A 455 -10.36 -13.81 -6.54
CA THR A 455 -10.85 -13.68 -5.17
C THR A 455 -9.74 -14.05 -4.19
N PRO A 456 -9.48 -13.28 -3.11
CA PRO A 456 -10.32 -12.21 -2.54
C PRO A 456 -10.01 -10.80 -3.07
N TYR A 457 -9.54 -10.66 -4.31
CA TYR A 457 -9.59 -9.36 -4.97
C TYR A 457 -11.06 -8.99 -5.26
N PRO A 458 -11.48 -7.71 -5.08
CA PRO A 458 -12.84 -7.27 -5.35
C PRO A 458 -13.25 -7.43 -6.83
N ASP A 459 -14.49 -7.83 -7.11
CA ASP A 459 -15.01 -7.90 -8.49
C ASP A 459 -15.49 -6.52 -8.98
N ILE A 460 -14.52 -5.61 -9.15
CA ILE A 460 -14.74 -4.19 -9.49
C ILE A 460 -14.53 -3.88 -10.98
N PHE A 461 -14.34 -4.89 -11.82
CA PHE A 461 -14.14 -4.70 -13.25
C PHE A 461 -15.48 -4.73 -13.99
N ASN A 462 -15.67 -3.80 -14.94
CA ASN A 462 -16.90 -3.77 -15.71
C ASN A 462 -17.04 -5.00 -16.64
N ALA A 463 -18.21 -5.15 -17.26
CA ALA A 463 -18.52 -6.28 -18.13
C ALA A 463 -17.68 -6.34 -19.42
N HIS A 464 -17.01 -5.26 -19.83
CA HIS A 464 -16.16 -5.24 -21.03
C HIS A 464 -14.71 -5.63 -20.74
N VAL A 465 -14.35 -5.90 -19.49
CA VAL A 465 -13.06 -6.50 -19.13
C VAL A 465 -13.20 -8.02 -19.28
N GLY A 466 -12.37 -8.63 -20.12
CA GLY A 466 -12.33 -10.08 -20.30
C GLY A 466 -11.78 -10.82 -19.06
N ILE A 467 -11.84 -12.16 -19.09
CA ILE A 467 -11.29 -13.02 -18.03
C ILE A 467 -9.77 -12.80 -17.87
N ASP A 468 -9.09 -12.53 -18.98
CA ASP A 468 -7.66 -12.22 -19.07
C ASP A 468 -7.33 -10.74 -18.87
N GLY A 469 -8.36 -9.91 -18.61
CA GLY A 469 -8.22 -8.48 -18.35
C GLY A 469 -8.11 -7.59 -19.58
N ASN A 470 -8.08 -8.17 -20.77
CA ASN A 470 -8.13 -7.41 -22.02
C ASN A 470 -9.53 -6.84 -22.23
N ILE A 471 -9.62 -5.68 -22.88
CA ILE A 471 -10.91 -5.07 -23.21
C ILE A 471 -11.52 -5.82 -24.40
N ILE A 472 -12.76 -6.26 -24.24
CA ILE A 472 -13.54 -7.01 -25.24
C ILE A 472 -14.74 -6.19 -25.70
N ALA A 473 -15.12 -6.36 -26.97
CA ALA A 473 -16.29 -5.69 -27.54
C ALA A 473 -17.61 -6.25 -26.98
N ASP A 474 -17.66 -7.57 -26.80
CA ASP A 474 -18.80 -8.27 -26.21
C ASP A 474 -18.72 -8.24 -24.68
N MET A 475 -19.87 -8.39 -24.01
CA MET A 475 -19.90 -8.48 -22.54
C MET A 475 -19.37 -9.84 -22.06
N ARG A 476 -18.52 -9.81 -21.03
CA ARG A 476 -18.07 -10.98 -20.27
C ARG A 476 -19.28 -11.72 -19.68
N PRO A 477 -19.34 -13.07 -19.76
CA PRO A 477 -20.41 -13.85 -19.15
C PRO A 477 -20.55 -13.57 -17.64
N GLU A 478 -21.80 -13.48 -17.13
CA GLU A 478 -22.09 -13.09 -15.74
C GLU A 478 -21.44 -14.01 -14.69
N ASP A 479 -21.33 -15.30 -14.99
CA ASP A 479 -20.72 -16.31 -14.08
C ASP A 479 -19.19 -16.28 -14.08
N SER A 480 -18.56 -15.49 -14.95
CA SER A 480 -17.10 -15.45 -15.09
C SER A 480 -16.48 -14.23 -14.39
N VAL A 481 -15.38 -14.47 -13.69
CA VAL A 481 -14.61 -13.46 -12.97
C VAL A 481 -13.33 -13.11 -13.73
N VAL A 482 -12.87 -11.86 -13.61
CA VAL A 482 -11.54 -11.47 -14.09
C VAL A 482 -10.49 -12.20 -13.26
N GLN A 483 -9.55 -12.86 -13.93
CA GLN A 483 -8.50 -13.63 -13.25
C GLN A 483 -7.17 -12.91 -13.24
N SER A 484 -6.91 -12.11 -14.25
CA SER A 484 -5.72 -11.29 -14.34
C SER A 484 -5.98 -10.01 -15.12
N VAL A 485 -5.19 -8.96 -14.88
CA VAL A 485 -5.25 -7.72 -15.65
C VAL A 485 -3.88 -7.17 -16.01
N PRO A 486 -3.69 -6.58 -17.20
CA PRO A 486 -2.54 -5.75 -17.47
C PRO A 486 -2.63 -4.47 -16.62
N VAL A 487 -1.49 -3.98 -16.14
CA VAL A 487 -1.42 -2.81 -15.24
C VAL A 487 -0.24 -1.95 -15.64
N LEU A 488 -0.44 -0.63 -15.66
CA LEU A 488 0.63 0.36 -15.74
C LEU A 488 0.64 1.16 -14.42
N ALA A 489 1.78 1.18 -13.74
CA ALA A 489 2.01 2.04 -12.58
C ALA A 489 3.23 2.93 -12.82
N GLY A 490 3.30 4.06 -12.10
CA GLY A 490 4.41 4.99 -12.19
C GLY A 490 4.82 5.58 -10.85
N LEU A 491 6.09 5.94 -10.74
CA LEU A 491 6.68 6.78 -9.69
C LEU A 491 7.35 7.98 -10.35
N HIS A 492 7.05 9.17 -9.87
CA HIS A 492 7.38 10.43 -10.52
C HIS A 492 7.97 11.40 -9.50
N SER A 493 9.11 11.99 -9.83
CA SER A 493 9.71 13.10 -9.08
C SER A 493 9.79 14.31 -10.01
N GLY A 494 8.89 15.27 -9.80
CA GLY A 494 8.69 16.46 -10.63
C GLY A 494 8.14 17.62 -9.82
N SER A 495 8.08 18.81 -10.42
CA SER A 495 7.69 20.05 -9.74
C SER A 495 6.22 20.08 -9.29
N GLU A 496 5.36 19.20 -9.82
CA GLU A 496 3.97 19.03 -9.38
C GLU A 496 3.84 18.64 -7.89
N ILE A 497 4.85 17.99 -7.33
CA ILE A 497 4.90 17.60 -5.92
C ILE A 497 5.03 18.84 -5.03
N GLY A 498 5.72 19.88 -5.50
CA GLY A 498 5.76 21.17 -4.82
C GLY A 498 4.37 21.78 -4.67
N ASN A 499 3.50 21.65 -5.68
CA ASN A 499 2.11 22.13 -5.60
C ASN A 499 1.28 21.31 -4.60
N MET A 500 1.51 20.00 -4.52
CA MET A 500 0.87 19.14 -3.51
C MET A 500 1.28 19.58 -2.09
N LEU A 501 2.58 19.77 -1.85
CA LEU A 501 3.10 20.20 -0.55
C LEU A 501 2.60 21.60 -0.18
N GLU A 502 2.58 22.53 -1.13
CA GLU A 502 2.03 23.88 -0.96
C GLU A 502 0.53 23.83 -0.58
N SER A 503 -0.23 22.93 -1.21
CA SER A 503 -1.64 22.71 -0.90
C SER A 503 -1.85 22.22 0.54
N LEU A 504 -1.04 21.25 0.98
CA LEU A 504 -1.06 20.77 2.38
C LEU A 504 -0.69 21.90 3.34
N HIS A 505 0.44 22.57 3.11
CA HIS A 505 0.91 23.68 3.93
C HIS A 505 -0.16 24.78 4.07
N THR A 506 -0.81 25.15 2.97
CA THR A 506 -1.92 26.11 2.95
C THR A 506 -3.11 25.66 3.80
N GLU A 507 -3.50 24.38 3.75
CA GLU A 507 -4.60 23.85 4.53
C GLU A 507 -4.31 23.79 6.03
N VAL A 508 -3.09 23.41 6.40
CA VAL A 508 -2.62 23.34 7.78
C VAL A 508 -2.48 24.74 8.37
N SER A 509 -1.95 25.69 7.62
CA SER A 509 -1.78 27.10 8.05
C SER A 509 -3.09 27.80 8.43
N LYS A 510 -4.24 27.33 7.90
CA LYS A 510 -5.58 27.84 8.28
C LYS A 510 -6.03 27.36 9.67
N ILE A 511 -5.38 26.35 10.24
CA ILE A 511 -5.78 25.73 11.50
C ILE A 511 -5.28 26.57 12.68
N ARG A 512 -6.22 26.94 13.57
CA ARG A 512 -5.89 27.58 14.85
C ARG A 512 -5.44 26.52 15.87
N PHE A 513 -4.20 26.06 15.73
CA PHE A 513 -3.61 24.98 16.55
C PHE A 513 -3.88 25.07 18.06
N PRO A 514 -3.83 26.24 18.72
CA PRO A 514 -4.10 26.32 20.17
C PRO A 514 -5.47 25.80 20.62
N ARG A 515 -6.44 25.64 19.71
CA ARG A 515 -7.77 25.06 19.97
C ARG A 515 -7.79 23.53 20.00
N PHE A 516 -6.71 22.87 19.59
CA PHE A 516 -6.60 21.42 19.53
C PHE A 516 -5.91 20.89 20.80
N HIS A 517 -6.63 20.97 21.92
CA HIS A 517 -6.10 20.63 23.25
C HIS A 517 -5.48 19.24 23.33
N ARG A 518 -6.07 18.25 22.66
CA ARG A 518 -5.59 16.86 22.67
C ARG A 518 -4.16 16.69 22.17
N PHE A 519 -3.75 17.44 21.14
CA PHE A 519 -2.36 17.42 20.66
C PHE A 519 -1.40 17.96 21.73
N ARG A 520 -1.79 19.05 22.39
CA ARG A 520 -0.98 19.72 23.42
C ARG A 520 -0.89 18.91 24.72
N GLU A 521 -2.02 18.35 25.16
CA GLU A 521 -2.09 17.45 26.32
C GLU A 521 -1.28 16.17 26.10
N SER A 522 -1.10 15.76 24.84
CA SER A 522 -0.28 14.63 24.44
C SER A 522 1.19 15.00 24.17
N GLY A 523 1.61 16.23 24.48
CA GLY A 523 3.02 16.66 24.43
C GLY A 523 3.47 17.45 23.20
N LEU A 524 2.60 17.74 22.23
CA LEU A 524 2.99 18.57 21.08
C LEU A 524 2.93 20.06 21.42
N GLU A 525 4.11 20.69 21.45
CA GLU A 525 4.26 22.11 21.71
C GLU A 525 3.90 22.98 20.49
N THR A 526 3.55 24.25 20.75
CA THR A 526 3.15 25.18 19.68
C THR A 526 4.33 25.55 18.78
N ASP A 527 5.55 25.60 19.31
CA ASP A 527 6.72 25.94 18.52
C ASP A 527 7.16 24.78 17.64
N ALA A 528 7.07 23.52 18.12
CA ALA A 528 7.24 22.33 17.28
C ALA A 528 6.24 22.29 16.11
N TYR A 529 4.98 22.68 16.35
CA TYR A 529 3.99 22.82 15.27
C TYR A 529 4.37 23.87 14.22
N LYS A 530 4.90 25.03 14.64
CA LYS A 530 5.37 26.07 13.70
C LYS A 530 6.60 25.61 12.93
N GLU A 531 7.50 24.90 13.58
CA GLU A 531 8.68 24.32 12.95
C GLU A 531 8.29 23.31 11.87
N CYS A 532 7.32 22.44 12.15
CA CYS A 532 6.76 21.52 11.15
C CYS A 532 6.22 22.26 9.92
N LEU A 533 5.51 23.38 10.10
CA LEU A 533 5.04 24.20 8.97
C LEU A 533 6.20 24.76 8.14
N GLN A 534 7.24 25.28 8.79
CA GLN A 534 8.41 25.81 8.09
C GLN A 534 9.13 24.72 7.31
N LYS A 535 9.40 23.57 7.92
CA LYS A 535 10.07 22.44 7.27
C LYS A 535 9.27 21.87 6.10
N LEU A 536 7.94 21.83 6.18
CA LEU A 536 7.08 21.46 5.04
C LEU A 536 7.21 22.46 3.88
N PHE A 537 7.32 23.75 4.20
CA PHE A 537 7.56 24.79 3.20
C PHE A 537 8.95 24.66 2.57
N ASP A 538 9.99 24.42 3.37
CA ASP A 538 11.36 24.19 2.89
C ASP A 538 11.43 22.94 1.98
N LEU A 539 10.72 21.86 2.35
CA LEU A 539 10.61 20.67 1.51
C LEU A 539 9.94 21.00 0.17
N ARG A 540 8.91 21.85 0.17
CA ARG A 540 8.23 22.31 -1.04
C ARG A 540 9.18 23.07 -1.97
N GLU A 541 10.11 23.86 -1.44
CA GLU A 541 11.13 24.58 -2.23
C GLU A 541 12.09 23.63 -2.97
N CYS A 542 12.34 22.42 -2.45
CA CYS A 542 13.17 21.41 -3.14
C CYS A 542 12.58 20.93 -4.48
N TYR A 543 11.32 21.25 -4.76
CA TYR A 543 10.61 20.91 -5.99
C TYR A 543 10.44 22.10 -6.94
N GLU A 544 10.94 23.29 -6.60
CA GLU A 544 10.98 24.40 -7.54
C GLU A 544 12.07 24.15 -8.59
N ASP A 545 11.71 24.34 -9.87
CA ASP A 545 12.65 24.25 -10.99
C ASP A 545 13.46 25.56 -11.10
N ASN A 546 14.20 25.91 -10.03
CA ASN A 546 15.09 27.08 -9.98
C ASN A 546 16.42 26.78 -10.71
N TYR A 547 16.34 26.41 -11.98
CA TYR A 547 17.50 26.31 -12.85
C TYR A 547 17.74 27.68 -13.51
N ASN A 548 18.49 28.55 -12.83
CA ASN A 548 19.16 29.68 -13.47
C ASN A 548 20.57 29.29 -13.89
#